data_AF-A0A3M6XLK5-F1
#
_entry.id   AF-A0A3M6XLK5-F1
#
_cell.length_a   1.000
_cell.length_b   1.000
_cell.length_c   1.000
_cell.angle_alpha   90.00
_cell.angle_beta   90.00
_cell.angle_gamma   90.00
#
_symmetry.space_group_name_H-M   'P 1'
#
loop_
_entity.id
_entity.type
_entity.pdbx_description
1 polymer ?
#
loop_
_entity_poly.entity_id
_entity_poly.type
_entity_poly.pdbx_seq_one_letter_code
_entity_poly.pdbx_strand_id
1 'polypeptide(L)'
;MPSSRTWLFILLLAILLALLPLTFPPELPPLALAHPQVIAVASLFKQIALGQRHRLGLVKSAIIPSSSNTTSRDRHTTASEQGLNTTSNMPARMPVYFISHGGPNVMEETSHPAYAQLQEIGREITQKVKPKAIIVISAHWQAPSQPRNAIFPPPVDQLSQPRTVQVSLPSTTHPPPLIYDFAGFPPHYYRKTFPHRTSPALAERILQAFVSAGGFSVQGVRDRGLDHGVWAPFTCMFDPAGTNPLGEGTPIVQVSLLGDESDGEGHFRVGEVLRRFREQEEGCVVVGSGMAVHNLRDLWAAMAIGKQRGDAVTRPLGYTSAFDEALREAVEESTGRERRKGMLGLLRRGDLRQAHPSLEHLLPVFVAAGAAGEEEVGRRLWTLGEGSMGWAQFRFGEVD
;
A
#
# COMPACT_ATOMS: atom_id res chain seq x y z
N MET A 1 -28.32 -34.11 6.69
CA MET A 1 -27.68 -33.27 5.64
C MET A 1 -27.59 -34.09 4.37
N PRO A 2 -27.84 -33.52 3.17
CA PRO A 2 -27.76 -34.30 1.94
C PRO A 2 -26.31 -34.71 1.67
N SER A 3 -26.11 -35.92 1.18
CA SER A 3 -24.77 -36.45 0.85
C SER A 3 -24.11 -35.63 -0.27
N SER A 4 -22.78 -35.69 -0.37
CA SER A 4 -22.00 -35.04 -1.44
C SER A 4 -22.48 -35.41 -2.86
N ARG A 5 -23.03 -36.62 -3.03
CA ARG A 5 -23.62 -37.09 -4.29
C ARG A 5 -24.91 -36.35 -4.64
N THR A 6 -25.68 -35.93 -3.64
CA THR A 6 -26.93 -35.18 -3.82
C THR A 6 -26.63 -33.75 -4.32
N TRP A 7 -25.58 -33.12 -3.81
CA TRP A 7 -25.13 -31.81 -4.28
C TRP A 7 -24.58 -31.84 -5.70
N LEU A 8 -23.82 -32.89 -6.04
CA LEU A 8 -23.30 -33.07 -7.39
C LEU A 8 -24.44 -33.28 -8.41
N PHE A 9 -25.48 -34.02 -8.03
CA PHE A 9 -26.66 -34.24 -8.88
C PHE A 9 -27.46 -32.94 -9.10
N ILE A 10 -27.63 -32.11 -8.07
CA ILE A 10 -28.30 -30.80 -8.17
C ILE A 10 -27.50 -29.84 -9.07
N LEU A 11 -26.18 -29.83 -8.94
CA LEU A 11 -25.30 -28.99 -9.76
C LEU A 11 -25.32 -29.42 -11.24
N LEU A 12 -25.26 -30.73 -11.51
CA LEU A 12 -25.33 -31.27 -12.87
C LEU A 12 -26.69 -30.99 -13.52
N LEU A 13 -27.80 -31.10 -12.77
CA LEU A 13 -29.14 -30.79 -13.27
C LEU A 13 -29.30 -29.29 -13.58
N ALA A 14 -28.72 -28.41 -12.77
CA ALA A 14 -28.74 -26.96 -13.00
C ALA A 14 -27.94 -26.56 -14.25
N ILE A 15 -26.79 -27.21 -14.49
CA ILE A 15 -25.97 -27.01 -15.70
C ILE A 15 -26.71 -27.53 -16.95
N LEU A 16 -27.35 -28.71 -16.85
CA LEU A 16 -28.12 -29.29 -17.96
C LEU A 16 -29.32 -28.41 -18.35
N LEU A 17 -30.00 -27.80 -17.38
CA LEU A 17 -31.12 -26.88 -17.60
C LEU A 17 -30.67 -25.52 -18.17
N ALA A 18 -29.43 -25.10 -17.93
CA ALA A 18 -28.87 -23.85 -18.46
C ALA A 18 -28.39 -23.96 -19.92
N LEU A 19 -28.16 -25.19 -20.42
CA LEU A 19 -27.60 -25.45 -21.75
C LEU A 19 -28.64 -25.83 -22.81
N LEU A 20 -29.92 -25.99 -22.44
CA LEU A 20 -30.99 -26.28 -23.39
C LEU A 20 -31.55 -24.98 -24.01
N PRO A 21 -31.63 -24.87 -25.36
CA PRO A 21 -32.29 -23.75 -26.01
C PRO A 21 -33.79 -23.74 -25.68
N LEU A 22 -34.31 -22.57 -25.31
CA LEU A 22 -35.70 -22.33 -24.94
C LEU A 22 -36.64 -22.54 -26.14
N THR A 23 -37.10 -23.77 -26.33
CA THR A 23 -38.32 -24.08 -27.07
C THR A 23 -39.20 -24.97 -26.21
N PHE A 24 -40.31 -24.41 -25.72
CA PHE A 24 -41.33 -25.12 -24.93
C PHE A 24 -42.20 -26.02 -25.83
N PRO A 25 -42.56 -27.21 -25.34
CA PRO A 25 -43.92 -27.72 -25.47
C PRO A 25 -44.52 -28.13 -24.09
N PRO A 26 -45.84 -28.37 -24.01
CA PRO A 26 -46.58 -28.34 -22.75
C PRO A 26 -46.61 -29.69 -22.01
N GLU A 27 -46.75 -29.57 -20.68
CA GLU A 27 -47.18 -30.56 -19.69
C GLU A 27 -46.24 -31.73 -19.33
N LEU A 28 -45.73 -31.68 -18.09
CA LEU A 28 -45.27 -32.83 -17.31
C LEU A 28 -45.96 -32.83 -15.92
N PRO A 29 -46.25 -34.01 -15.34
CA PRO A 29 -47.20 -34.19 -14.23
C PRO A 29 -46.59 -33.91 -12.84
N PRO A 30 -47.42 -33.74 -11.79
CA PRO A 30 -46.99 -33.16 -10.53
C PRO A 30 -46.35 -34.21 -9.63
N LEU A 31 -45.08 -34.01 -9.23
CA LEU A 31 -44.58 -34.40 -7.90
C LEU A 31 -43.18 -33.81 -7.63
N ALA A 32 -43.05 -33.24 -6.42
CA ALA A 32 -41.84 -32.75 -5.75
C ALA A 32 -41.31 -31.34 -6.07
N LEU A 33 -42.09 -30.30 -5.75
CA LEU A 33 -41.54 -28.94 -5.52
C LEU A 33 -42.22 -28.27 -4.32
N ALA A 34 -41.67 -28.48 -3.12
CA ALA A 34 -42.02 -27.73 -1.92
C ALA A 34 -40.79 -27.49 -1.03
N HIS A 35 -39.67 -27.03 -1.62
CA HIS A 35 -38.51 -26.59 -0.84
C HIS A 35 -38.30 -25.07 -0.99
N PRO A 36 -38.31 -24.29 0.10
CA PRO A 36 -38.28 -22.82 0.08
C PRO A 36 -37.10 -22.21 -0.69
N GLN A 37 -35.97 -22.92 -0.76
CA GLN A 37 -34.75 -22.45 -1.44
C GLN A 37 -34.86 -22.48 -2.98
N VAL A 38 -35.68 -23.37 -3.55
CA VAL A 38 -35.87 -23.45 -5.02
C VAL A 38 -36.75 -22.30 -5.50
N ILE A 39 -37.73 -21.88 -4.68
CA ILE A 39 -38.58 -20.72 -4.95
C ILE A 39 -37.77 -19.42 -4.93
N ALA A 40 -36.82 -19.27 -4.01
CA ALA A 40 -35.95 -18.09 -3.91
C ALA A 40 -35.03 -17.93 -5.13
N VAL A 41 -34.46 -19.03 -5.64
CA VAL A 41 -33.60 -19.01 -6.83
C VAL A 41 -34.42 -18.70 -8.09
N ALA A 42 -35.60 -19.28 -8.24
CA ALA A 42 -36.48 -18.98 -9.38
C ALA A 42 -36.94 -17.50 -9.42
N SER A 43 -37.18 -16.89 -8.25
CA SER A 43 -37.56 -15.46 -8.14
C SER A 43 -36.41 -14.52 -8.53
N LEU A 44 -35.17 -14.86 -8.15
CA LEU A 44 -33.97 -14.09 -8.47
C LEU A 44 -33.67 -14.11 -9.98
N PHE A 45 -33.81 -15.26 -10.64
CA PHE A 45 -33.64 -15.37 -12.09
C PHE A 45 -34.71 -14.59 -12.87
N LYS A 46 -35.95 -14.53 -12.36
CA LYS A 46 -37.03 -13.74 -12.98
C LYS A 46 -36.75 -12.23 -12.91
N GLN A 47 -36.18 -11.74 -11.81
CA GLN A 47 -35.80 -10.32 -11.66
C GLN A 47 -34.63 -9.92 -12.58
N ILE A 48 -33.64 -10.79 -12.76
CA ILE A 48 -32.50 -10.55 -13.66
C ILE A 48 -32.96 -10.49 -15.13
N ALA A 49 -33.87 -11.39 -15.54
CA ALA A 49 -34.42 -11.40 -16.89
C ALA A 49 -35.30 -10.18 -17.21
N LEU A 50 -36.03 -9.64 -16.23
CA LEU A 50 -36.82 -8.41 -16.35
C LEU A 50 -35.95 -7.15 -16.38
N GLY A 51 -34.86 -7.12 -15.60
CA GLY A 51 -33.92 -5.99 -15.55
C GLY A 51 -33.12 -5.77 -16.84
N GLN A 52 -32.81 -6.84 -17.58
CA GLN A 52 -32.07 -6.71 -18.85
C GLN A 52 -32.94 -6.23 -20.02
N ARG A 53 -34.27 -6.36 -19.95
CA ARG A 53 -35.18 -5.85 -21.01
C ARG A 53 -35.33 -4.33 -21.00
N HIS A 54 -35.04 -3.64 -19.89
CA HIS A 54 -35.13 -2.18 -19.80
C HIS A 54 -33.89 -1.42 -20.29
N ARG A 55 -32.77 -2.12 -20.56
CA ARG A 55 -31.48 -1.49 -20.92
C ARG A 55 -31.13 -1.55 -22.41
N LEU A 56 -31.99 -2.14 -23.24
CA LEU A 56 -31.74 -2.39 -24.67
C LEU A 56 -32.64 -1.59 -25.63
N GLY A 57 -33.37 -0.60 -25.12
CA GLY A 57 -34.28 0.22 -25.93
C GLY A 57 -34.00 1.71 -25.82
N LEU A 58 -32.84 2.21 -26.27
CA LEU A 58 -32.68 3.60 -26.70
C LEU A 58 -31.32 3.84 -27.42
N VAL A 59 -31.19 3.40 -28.67
CA VAL A 59 -30.24 4.00 -29.62
C VAL A 59 -30.92 4.03 -30.99
N LYS A 60 -31.35 5.21 -31.44
CA LYS A 60 -31.68 5.48 -32.85
C LYS A 60 -30.87 6.69 -33.30
N SER A 61 -30.01 6.44 -34.29
CA SER A 61 -29.23 7.44 -35.03
C SER A 61 -30.13 8.42 -35.78
N ALA A 62 -29.68 9.67 -35.86
CA ALA A 62 -30.03 10.60 -36.92
C ALA A 62 -28.74 11.12 -37.57
N ILE A 63 -28.62 10.88 -38.87
CA ILE A 63 -27.62 11.40 -39.81
C ILE A 63 -28.27 12.60 -40.52
N ILE A 64 -27.52 13.67 -40.81
CA ILE A 64 -27.64 14.59 -41.99
C ILE A 64 -26.57 15.72 -41.90
N PRO A 65 -26.11 16.33 -43.01
CA PRO A 65 -24.69 16.48 -43.30
C PRO A 65 -24.11 17.91 -43.36
N SER A 66 -22.82 17.94 -43.70
CA SER A 66 -21.86 19.02 -43.94
C SER A 66 -22.35 20.29 -44.64
N SER A 67 -21.74 21.43 -44.27
CA SER A 67 -21.37 22.46 -45.23
C SER A 67 -20.10 23.22 -44.79
N SER A 68 -19.21 23.43 -45.75
CA SER A 68 -18.03 24.28 -45.72
C SER A 68 -18.40 25.72 -46.09
N ASN A 69 -17.72 26.72 -45.51
CA ASN A 69 -17.21 27.88 -46.27
C ASN A 69 -16.27 28.81 -45.43
N THR A 70 -15.06 28.95 -45.95
CA THR A 70 -14.29 30.18 -46.25
C THR A 70 -14.32 31.41 -45.32
N THR A 71 -13.10 31.68 -44.80
CA THR A 71 -12.35 32.96 -44.78
C THR A 71 -13.09 34.30 -44.66
N SER A 72 -12.75 35.04 -43.60
CA SER A 72 -12.60 36.51 -43.66
C SER A 72 -11.47 36.98 -42.76
N ARG A 73 -10.63 37.85 -43.32
CA ARG A 73 -9.65 38.70 -42.64
C ARG A 73 -10.39 39.67 -41.70
N ASP A 74 -9.82 40.02 -40.56
CA ASP A 74 -9.18 41.33 -40.39
C ASP A 74 -8.52 41.51 -39.02
N ARG A 75 -7.50 42.38 -39.07
CA ARG A 75 -6.64 42.99 -38.05
C ARG A 75 -7.23 43.11 -36.64
N HIS A 76 -6.40 42.84 -35.62
CA HIS A 76 -6.20 43.80 -34.54
C HIS A 76 -4.97 43.51 -33.65
N THR A 77 -4.16 44.55 -33.48
CA THR A 77 -3.45 44.99 -32.27
C THR A 77 -2.60 44.00 -31.47
N THR A 78 -1.31 44.31 -31.40
CA THR A 78 -0.37 43.92 -30.35
C THR A 78 -0.95 44.28 -28.97
N ALA A 79 -1.48 43.27 -28.28
CA ALA A 79 -1.75 43.30 -26.85
C ALA A 79 -0.72 42.40 -26.17
N SER A 80 -0.07 42.96 -25.15
CA SER A 80 0.84 42.30 -24.24
C SER A 80 0.28 40.97 -23.73
N GLU A 81 1.01 39.89 -23.97
CA GLU A 81 0.83 38.61 -23.26
C GLU A 81 1.19 38.83 -21.77
N GLN A 82 0.21 39.25 -20.98
CA GLN A 82 0.20 38.86 -19.57
C GLN A 82 -0.22 37.40 -19.55
N GLY A 83 0.78 36.51 -19.53
CA GLY A 83 0.56 35.11 -19.23
C GLY A 83 -0.18 35.00 -17.92
N LEU A 84 -1.43 34.54 -17.98
CA LEU A 84 -2.10 33.99 -16.80
C LEU A 84 -1.26 32.79 -16.36
N ASN A 85 -0.38 33.02 -15.41
CA ASN A 85 0.22 31.97 -14.62
C ASN A 85 -0.89 31.42 -13.73
N THR A 86 -1.73 30.54 -14.29
CA THR A 86 -2.57 29.67 -13.49
C THR A 86 -1.64 28.65 -12.83
N THR A 87 -0.92 29.08 -11.79
CA THR A 87 -0.48 28.16 -10.75
C THR A 87 -1.75 27.50 -10.25
N SER A 88 -2.00 26.27 -10.71
CA SER A 88 -3.10 25.46 -10.22
C SER A 88 -2.90 25.37 -8.71
N ASN A 89 -3.73 26.10 -7.97
CA ASN A 89 -3.81 26.04 -6.52
C ASN A 89 -4.47 24.71 -6.16
N MET A 90 -3.77 23.61 -6.47
CA MET A 90 -4.14 22.28 -6.04
C MET A 90 -4.09 22.30 -4.51
N PRO A 91 -5.16 21.86 -3.82
CA PRO A 91 -5.14 21.82 -2.37
C PRO A 91 -3.94 20.99 -1.90
N ALA A 92 -3.15 21.54 -0.97
CA ALA A 92 -2.00 20.86 -0.41
C ALA A 92 -2.45 19.53 0.22
N ARG A 93 -1.92 18.42 -0.31
CA ARG A 93 -2.14 17.07 0.23
C ARG A 93 -1.26 16.86 1.45
N MET A 94 -1.71 16.01 2.37
CA MET A 94 -0.85 15.53 3.47
C MET A 94 0.41 14.86 2.90
N PRO A 95 1.59 15.09 3.48
CA PRO A 95 2.83 14.48 3.01
C PRO A 95 2.83 12.96 3.14
N VAL A 96 3.72 12.32 2.38
CA VAL A 96 4.08 10.91 2.53
C VAL A 96 5.49 10.83 3.07
N TYR A 97 5.74 9.92 4.00
CA TYR A 97 7.08 9.65 4.50
C TYR A 97 7.49 8.23 4.17
N PHE A 98 8.75 8.05 3.81
CA PHE A 98 9.45 6.78 3.98
C PHE A 98 10.46 6.95 5.09
N ILE A 99 10.42 6.03 6.06
CA ILE A 99 11.39 5.99 7.14
C ILE A 99 12.20 4.70 7.13
N SER A 100 13.52 4.84 7.26
CA SER A 100 14.40 3.73 7.56
C SER A 100 14.38 3.47 9.06
N HIS A 101 13.95 2.28 9.48
CA HIS A 101 13.93 1.84 10.87
C HIS A 101 15.06 0.85 11.15
N GLY A 102 15.67 0.98 12.34
CA GLY A 102 16.64 0.03 12.85
C GLY A 102 15.99 -1.03 13.74
N GLY A 103 16.84 -1.79 14.43
CA GLY A 103 16.40 -2.65 15.52
C GLY A 103 15.79 -1.85 16.69
N PRO A 104 15.20 -2.54 17.68
CA PRO A 104 14.55 -1.91 18.83
C PRO A 104 15.49 -1.01 19.65
N ASN A 105 16.81 -1.20 19.55
CA ASN A 105 17.82 -0.35 20.18
C ASN A 105 17.76 1.12 19.76
N VAL A 106 17.21 1.41 18.58
CA VAL A 106 17.04 2.80 18.12
C VAL A 106 16.27 3.64 19.15
N MET A 107 15.37 3.05 19.94
CA MET A 107 14.59 3.75 20.97
C MET A 107 15.43 4.32 22.12
N GLU A 108 16.62 3.77 22.36
CA GLU A 108 17.46 4.11 23.52
C GLU A 108 18.84 4.64 23.11
N GLU A 109 19.27 4.38 21.87
CA GLU A 109 20.51 4.89 21.29
C GLU A 109 20.39 6.37 20.86
N THR A 110 20.14 7.24 21.83
CA THR A 110 19.94 8.68 21.61
C THR A 110 21.14 9.40 20.98
N SER A 111 22.34 8.82 21.05
CA SER A 111 23.55 9.33 20.37
C SER A 111 23.62 8.97 18.89
N HIS A 112 22.86 7.98 18.43
CA HIS A 112 22.83 7.59 17.03
C HIS A 112 22.10 8.67 16.21
N PRO A 113 22.66 9.19 15.11
CA PRO A 113 22.05 10.28 14.34
C PRO A 113 20.61 10.01 13.87
N ALA A 114 20.31 8.75 13.53
CA ALA A 114 18.95 8.34 13.13
C ALA A 114 17.89 8.65 14.19
N TYR A 115 18.22 8.61 15.49
CA TYR A 115 17.28 8.93 16.57
C TYR A 115 16.79 10.39 16.47
N ALA A 116 17.72 11.33 16.34
CA ALA A 116 17.40 12.75 16.22
C ALA A 116 16.61 13.07 14.94
N GLN A 117 16.91 12.34 13.86
CA GLN A 117 16.25 12.51 12.56
C GLN A 117 14.81 11.97 12.58
N LEU A 118 14.57 10.83 13.21
CA LEU A 118 13.22 10.34 13.48
C LEU A 118 12.43 11.33 14.36
N GLN A 119 13.07 11.90 15.39
CA GLN A 119 12.43 12.95 16.20
C GLN A 119 12.07 14.20 15.38
N GLU A 120 12.89 14.58 14.39
CA GLU A 120 12.61 15.72 13.51
C GLU A 120 11.40 15.47 12.63
N ILE A 121 11.32 14.32 11.99
CA ILE A 121 10.13 13.90 11.22
C ILE A 121 8.90 13.85 12.14
N GLY A 122 9.05 13.29 13.34
CA GLY A 122 7.98 13.22 14.32
C GLY A 122 7.45 14.59 14.74
N ARG A 123 8.34 15.56 14.98
CA ARG A 123 7.98 16.96 15.28
C ARG A 123 7.32 17.64 14.09
N GLU A 124 7.81 17.41 12.87
CA GLU A 124 7.16 17.90 11.66
C GLU A 124 5.70 17.39 11.57
N ILE A 125 5.50 16.09 11.79
CA ILE A 125 4.17 15.47 11.76
C ILE A 125 3.24 16.04 12.83
N THR A 126 3.69 16.19 14.08
CA THR A 126 2.83 16.63 15.19
C THR A 126 2.61 18.14 15.22
N GLN A 127 3.59 18.95 14.79
CA GLN A 127 3.57 20.40 14.96
C GLN A 127 3.16 21.16 13.69
N LYS A 128 3.50 20.63 12.52
CA LYS A 128 3.18 21.25 11.23
C LYS A 128 2.03 20.53 10.53
N VAL A 129 2.19 19.23 10.28
CA VAL A 129 1.24 18.45 9.47
C VAL A 129 -0.10 18.21 10.18
N LYS A 130 -0.04 17.82 11.47
CA LYS A 130 -1.21 17.56 12.32
C LYS A 130 -2.24 16.63 11.66
N PRO A 131 -1.87 15.39 11.30
CA PRO A 131 -2.76 14.50 10.58
C PRO A 131 -3.96 14.07 11.43
N LYS A 132 -5.09 13.85 10.74
CA LYS A 132 -6.28 13.21 11.33
C LYS A 132 -6.05 11.73 11.62
N ALA A 133 -5.16 11.08 10.87
CA ALA A 133 -4.76 9.68 11.04
C ALA A 133 -3.42 9.38 10.36
N ILE A 134 -2.78 8.27 10.75
CA ILE A 134 -1.61 7.72 10.07
C ILE A 134 -2.01 6.41 9.40
N ILE A 135 -1.72 6.28 8.12
CA ILE A 135 -1.74 5.01 7.39
C ILE A 135 -0.30 4.53 7.30
N VAL A 136 0.01 3.37 7.87
CA VAL A 136 1.38 2.85 7.94
C VAL A 136 1.53 1.54 7.17
N ILE A 137 2.64 1.40 6.45
CA ILE A 137 3.03 0.19 5.73
C ILE A 137 4.38 -0.24 6.28
N SER A 138 4.42 -1.38 6.95
CA SER A 138 5.64 -1.91 7.56
C SER A 138 6.28 -3.00 6.71
N ALA A 139 7.60 -2.99 6.63
CA ALA A 139 8.40 -4.11 6.11
C ALA A 139 8.08 -5.45 6.79
N HIS A 140 7.64 -5.40 8.04
CA HIS A 140 7.33 -6.55 8.88
C HIS A 140 5.88 -7.05 8.74
N TRP A 141 5.12 -6.53 7.76
CA TRP A 141 3.79 -7.04 7.47
C TRP A 141 3.55 -7.25 5.98
N GLN A 142 3.75 -8.48 5.54
CA GLN A 142 3.38 -8.94 4.21
C GLN A 142 2.10 -9.75 4.27
N ALA A 143 1.19 -9.52 3.32
CA ALA A 143 0.06 -10.41 3.12
C ALA A 143 0.57 -11.82 2.76
N PRO A 144 -0.21 -12.89 3.05
CA PRO A 144 0.16 -14.23 2.62
C PRO A 144 0.40 -14.27 1.11
N SER A 145 1.56 -14.77 0.70
CA SER A 145 1.80 -15.11 -0.70
C SER A 145 0.74 -16.13 -1.13
N GLN A 146 0.16 -15.94 -2.31
CA GLN A 146 -0.71 -16.97 -2.88
C GLN A 146 0.05 -18.31 -2.92
N PRO A 147 -0.57 -19.44 -2.55
CA PRO A 147 0.12 -20.72 -2.55
C PRO A 147 0.63 -21.01 -3.97
N ARG A 148 1.96 -21.20 -4.11
CA ARG A 148 2.61 -21.66 -5.36
C ARG A 148 2.16 -23.06 -5.80
N ASN A 149 1.32 -23.73 -5.01
CA ASN A 149 0.75 -25.05 -5.28
C ASN A 149 -0.57 -25.00 -6.09
N ALA A 150 -0.79 -23.96 -6.88
CA ALA A 150 -1.72 -24.05 -7.99
C ALA A 150 -1.13 -25.01 -9.04
N ILE A 151 -1.96 -25.92 -9.55
CA ILE A 151 -1.66 -26.97 -10.54
C ILE A 151 -0.64 -26.48 -11.59
N PHE A 152 0.40 -27.26 -11.85
CA PHE A 152 1.31 -27.06 -12.99
C PHE A 152 0.75 -27.77 -14.25
N PRO A 153 0.80 -27.12 -15.43
CA PRO A 153 1.23 -25.75 -15.66
C PRO A 153 0.20 -24.75 -15.14
N PRO A 154 0.64 -23.54 -14.75
CA PRO A 154 -0.29 -22.49 -14.38
C PRO A 154 -1.36 -22.27 -15.46
N PRO A 155 -2.62 -22.02 -15.11
CA PRO A 155 -3.56 -21.44 -16.06
C PRO A 155 -2.93 -20.17 -16.66
N VAL A 156 -3.09 -20.00 -17.97
CA VAL A 156 -2.50 -18.92 -18.81
C VAL A 156 -2.88 -17.49 -18.36
N ASP A 157 -3.65 -17.37 -17.28
CA ASP A 157 -4.20 -16.15 -16.71
C ASP A 157 -3.50 -15.67 -15.42
N GLN A 158 -2.37 -16.23 -14.96
CA GLN A 158 -1.73 -15.81 -13.68
C GLN A 158 -1.44 -14.30 -13.52
N LEU A 159 -1.39 -13.51 -14.60
CA LEU A 159 -1.39 -12.03 -14.58
C LEU A 159 -2.70 -11.39 -14.07
N SER A 160 -3.76 -12.18 -13.91
CA SER A 160 -5.12 -11.81 -13.51
C SER A 160 -5.44 -12.17 -12.06
N GLN A 161 -4.58 -12.91 -11.35
CA GLN A 161 -4.87 -13.23 -9.96
C GLN A 161 -4.78 -11.97 -9.08
N PRO A 162 -5.80 -11.70 -8.26
CA PRO A 162 -5.84 -10.48 -7.49
C PRO A 162 -4.73 -10.46 -6.43
N ARG A 163 -4.09 -9.30 -6.29
CA ARG A 163 -3.06 -9.02 -5.29
C ARG A 163 -3.69 -9.03 -3.90
N THR A 164 -3.18 -9.83 -2.97
CA THR A 164 -3.72 -9.81 -1.60
C THR A 164 -3.19 -8.60 -0.84
N VAL A 165 -4.09 -7.79 -0.29
CA VAL A 165 -3.79 -6.70 0.64
C VAL A 165 -4.59 -6.89 1.92
N GLN A 166 -3.95 -6.70 3.06
CA GLN A 166 -4.59 -6.74 4.36
C GLN A 166 -4.62 -5.34 5.00
N VAL A 167 -5.69 -5.03 5.74
CA VAL A 167 -5.87 -3.78 6.47
C VAL A 167 -6.17 -4.10 7.94
N SER A 168 -5.48 -3.45 8.88
CA SER A 168 -5.73 -3.69 10.30
C SER A 168 -7.11 -3.19 10.69
N LEU A 169 -7.85 -4.01 11.44
CA LEU A 169 -9.10 -3.63 12.09
C LEU A 169 -8.85 -3.32 13.57
N PRO A 170 -9.76 -2.61 14.25
CA PRO A 170 -9.68 -2.38 15.69
C PRO A 170 -9.45 -3.66 16.49
N SER A 171 -8.54 -3.58 17.45
CA SER A 171 -8.29 -4.65 18.40
C SER A 171 -9.42 -4.73 19.42
N THR A 172 -9.74 -5.95 19.82
CA THR A 172 -10.61 -6.27 20.96
C THR A 172 -9.83 -6.37 22.28
N THR A 173 -8.49 -6.32 22.20
CA THR A 173 -7.58 -6.37 23.35
C THR A 173 -7.25 -4.95 23.82
N HIS A 174 -7.21 -4.75 25.13
CA HIS A 174 -6.87 -3.47 25.75
C HIS A 174 -5.76 -3.66 26.80
N PRO A 175 -4.58 -3.02 26.62
CA PRO A 175 -4.18 -2.21 25.46
C PRO A 175 -4.05 -3.07 24.18
N PRO A 176 -4.20 -2.48 22.98
CA PRO A 176 -3.96 -3.19 21.72
C PRO A 176 -2.55 -3.79 21.67
N PRO A 177 -2.37 -4.98 21.06
CA PRO A 177 -1.13 -5.73 21.15
C PRO A 177 0.02 -5.07 20.41
N LEU A 178 1.26 -5.37 20.83
CA LEU A 178 2.47 -5.16 20.03
C LEU A 178 3.05 -6.51 19.62
N ILE A 179 3.73 -6.54 18.48
CA ILE A 179 4.50 -7.68 17.99
C ILE A 179 5.98 -7.40 18.24
N TYR A 180 6.65 -8.36 18.88
CA TYR A 180 8.09 -8.33 19.17
C TYR A 180 8.81 -9.31 18.23
N ASP A 181 8.86 -8.96 16.96
CA ASP A 181 9.42 -9.76 15.86
C ASP A 181 10.92 -9.53 15.67
N PHE A 182 11.65 -9.47 16.79
CA PHE A 182 13.11 -9.39 16.85
C PHE A 182 13.64 -10.31 17.96
N ALA A 183 14.89 -10.72 17.84
CA ALA A 183 15.57 -11.64 18.76
C ALA A 183 16.97 -11.13 19.13
N GLY A 184 17.52 -11.62 20.25
CA GLY A 184 18.91 -11.35 20.64
C GLY A 184 19.13 -10.02 21.37
N PHE A 185 18.07 -9.28 21.69
CA PHE A 185 18.15 -8.03 22.45
C PHE A 185 17.99 -8.26 23.96
N PRO A 186 18.48 -7.34 24.81
CA PRO A 186 18.23 -7.37 26.25
C PRO A 186 16.73 -7.46 26.61
N PRO A 187 16.36 -8.13 27.73
CA PRO A 187 14.96 -8.37 28.09
C PRO A 187 14.07 -7.13 28.23
N HIS A 188 14.64 -5.94 28.47
CA HIS A 188 13.85 -4.72 28.65
C HIS A 188 13.20 -4.23 27.35
N TYR A 189 13.77 -4.53 26.18
CA TYR A 189 13.15 -4.20 24.89
C TYR A 189 11.81 -4.94 24.69
N TYR A 190 11.67 -6.14 25.24
CA TYR A 190 10.44 -6.95 25.19
C TYR A 190 9.36 -6.51 26.20
N ARG A 191 9.64 -5.48 27.00
CA ARG A 191 8.69 -4.89 27.96
C ARG A 191 8.25 -3.47 27.56
N LYS A 192 8.77 -2.94 26.46
CA LYS A 192 8.39 -1.61 25.95
C LYS A 192 6.96 -1.62 25.46
N THR A 193 6.22 -0.55 25.71
CA THR A 193 4.85 -0.39 25.24
C THR A 193 4.73 0.87 24.39
N PHE A 194 3.72 0.91 23.54
CA PHE A 194 3.40 2.04 22.68
C PHE A 194 1.89 2.19 22.58
N PRO A 195 1.31 3.31 23.06
CA PRO A 195 -0.13 3.52 23.00
C PRO A 195 -0.55 3.71 21.54
N HIS A 196 -1.50 2.92 21.08
CA HIS A 196 -2.06 3.07 19.75
C HIS A 196 -3.52 2.63 19.70
N ARG A 197 -4.21 3.06 18.64
CA ARG A 197 -5.57 2.63 18.31
C ARG A 197 -5.78 2.65 16.80
N THR A 198 -6.68 1.80 16.32
CA THR A 198 -7.07 1.75 14.91
C THR A 198 -8.43 2.41 14.74
N SER A 199 -8.64 3.21 13.70
CA SER A 199 -9.95 3.79 13.39
C SER A 199 -10.78 2.79 12.59
N PRO A 200 -11.94 2.31 13.09
CA PRO A 200 -12.81 1.41 12.35
C PRO A 200 -13.28 2.04 11.03
N ALA A 201 -13.74 3.28 11.09
CA ALA A 201 -14.27 3.99 9.92
C ALA A 201 -13.21 4.22 8.84
N LEU A 202 -11.96 4.53 9.22
CA LEU A 202 -10.88 4.68 8.25
C LEU A 202 -10.48 3.32 7.64
N ALA A 203 -10.38 2.27 8.46
CA ALA A 203 -10.07 0.93 7.96
C ALA A 203 -11.11 0.43 6.95
N GLU A 204 -12.40 0.65 7.22
CA GLU A 204 -13.50 0.33 6.29
C GLU A 204 -13.39 1.11 4.96
N ARG A 205 -13.08 2.41 5.01
CA ARG A 205 -12.87 3.21 3.79
C ARG A 205 -11.66 2.72 2.99
N ILE A 206 -10.55 2.36 3.65
CA ILE A 206 -9.37 1.81 2.98
C ILE A 206 -9.70 0.46 2.31
N LEU A 207 -10.38 -0.44 3.02
CA LEU A 207 -10.85 -1.71 2.46
C LEU A 207 -11.70 -1.47 1.20
N GLN A 208 -12.68 -0.56 1.28
CA GLN A 208 -13.55 -0.22 0.17
C GLN A 208 -12.77 0.41 -1.00
N ALA A 209 -11.76 1.23 -0.74
CA ALA A 209 -10.92 1.82 -1.77
C ALA A 209 -10.16 0.76 -2.58
N PHE A 210 -9.59 -0.27 -1.92
CA PHE A 210 -8.95 -1.38 -2.62
C PHE A 210 -9.94 -2.22 -3.43
N VAL A 211 -11.14 -2.47 -2.90
CA VAL A 211 -12.20 -3.17 -3.65
C VAL A 211 -12.59 -2.39 -4.89
N SER A 212 -12.79 -1.07 -4.77
CA SER A 212 -13.18 -0.20 -5.88
C SER A 212 -12.08 -0.03 -6.93
N ALA A 213 -10.80 -0.04 -6.53
CA ALA A 213 -9.68 0.05 -7.47
C ALA A 213 -9.54 -1.20 -8.36
N GLY A 214 -10.03 -2.36 -7.89
CA GLY A 214 -9.94 -3.63 -8.60
C GLY A 214 -8.51 -4.19 -8.67
N GLY A 215 -8.41 -5.49 -8.97
CA GLY A 215 -7.12 -6.19 -9.01
C GLY A 215 -6.52 -6.54 -7.63
N PHE A 216 -7.29 -6.36 -6.56
CA PHE A 216 -6.92 -6.71 -5.18
C PHE A 216 -7.92 -7.68 -4.55
N SER A 217 -7.39 -8.61 -3.76
CA SER A 217 -8.12 -9.44 -2.81
C SER A 217 -7.90 -8.80 -1.44
N VAL A 218 -8.97 -8.29 -0.83
CA VAL A 218 -8.86 -7.38 0.32
C VAL A 218 -9.33 -8.07 1.59
N GLN A 219 -8.54 -8.00 2.66
CA GLN A 219 -8.86 -8.66 3.93
C GLN A 219 -8.71 -7.70 5.11
N GLY A 220 -9.68 -7.69 6.02
CA GLY A 220 -9.54 -7.03 7.32
C GLY A 220 -8.93 -7.98 8.34
N VAL A 221 -7.93 -7.53 9.10
CA VAL A 221 -7.25 -8.33 10.12
C VAL A 221 -7.48 -7.71 11.49
N ARG A 222 -8.28 -8.38 12.32
CA ARG A 222 -8.50 -7.99 13.73
C ARG A 222 -7.28 -8.33 14.56
N ASP A 223 -7.08 -7.57 15.64
CA ASP A 223 -6.03 -7.83 16.64
C ASP A 223 -4.61 -7.93 16.07
N ARG A 224 -4.36 -7.37 14.88
CA ARG A 224 -2.99 -7.15 14.39
C ARG A 224 -2.35 -6.09 15.27
N GLY A 225 -1.39 -6.50 16.09
CA GLY A 225 -0.59 -5.55 16.86
C GLY A 225 0.25 -4.64 15.95
N LEU A 226 0.96 -3.66 16.50
CA LEU A 226 2.03 -2.99 15.74
C LEU A 226 3.31 -3.84 15.84
N ASP A 227 4.02 -4.06 14.74
CA ASP A 227 5.35 -4.68 14.75
C ASP A 227 6.45 -3.66 15.04
N HIS A 228 7.67 -4.14 15.34
CA HIS A 228 8.74 -3.25 15.77
C HIS A 228 9.15 -2.25 14.70
N GLY A 229 8.98 -2.58 13.41
CA GLY A 229 9.15 -1.67 12.29
C GLY A 229 8.21 -0.46 12.37
N VAL A 230 7.13 -0.51 13.16
CA VAL A 230 6.27 0.64 13.44
C VAL A 230 6.53 1.21 14.83
N TRP A 231 6.34 0.42 15.90
CA TRP A 231 6.29 1.00 17.25
C TRP A 231 7.65 1.46 17.78
N ALA A 232 8.77 0.88 17.32
CA ALA A 232 10.11 1.31 17.73
C ALA A 232 10.49 2.69 17.14
N PRO A 233 10.43 2.92 15.81
CA PRO A 233 10.69 4.25 15.28
C PRO A 233 9.62 5.25 15.72
N PHE A 234 8.35 4.85 15.86
CA PHE A 234 7.29 5.75 16.34
C PHE A 234 7.51 6.19 17.79
N THR A 235 8.11 5.36 18.64
CA THR A 235 8.52 5.78 19.99
C THR A 235 9.55 6.91 19.92
N CYS A 236 10.48 6.87 18.95
CA CYS A 236 11.44 7.95 18.73
C CYS A 236 10.77 9.20 18.18
N MET A 237 9.93 9.05 17.14
CA MET A 237 9.25 10.16 16.47
C MET A 237 8.29 10.90 17.40
N PHE A 238 7.50 10.15 18.17
CA PHE A 238 6.33 10.66 18.87
C PHE A 238 6.44 10.60 20.39
N ASP A 239 7.59 10.23 20.96
CA ASP A 239 7.88 10.35 22.41
C ASP A 239 6.61 10.22 23.31
N PRO A 240 5.94 9.05 23.32
CA PRO A 240 4.56 8.93 23.78
C PRO A 240 4.36 9.25 25.27
N ALA A 241 5.44 9.29 26.05
CA ALA A 241 5.43 9.64 27.47
C ALA A 241 6.08 11.00 27.76
N GLY A 242 6.48 11.74 26.73
CA GLY A 242 7.28 12.95 26.86
C GLY A 242 6.70 14.15 26.12
N THR A 243 7.55 14.81 25.34
CA THR A 243 7.33 16.19 24.86
C THR A 243 6.68 16.29 23.48
N ASN A 244 6.63 15.18 22.74
CA ASN A 244 6.09 15.14 21.38
C ASN A 244 5.06 14.01 21.15
N PRO A 245 4.12 13.74 22.07
CA PRO A 245 3.15 12.66 21.91
C PRO A 245 2.41 12.81 20.57
N LEU A 246 2.26 11.70 19.85
CA LEU A 246 1.25 11.63 18.80
C LEU A 246 -0.07 11.95 19.49
N GLY A 247 -0.76 13.01 19.05
CA GLY A 247 -1.89 13.58 19.78
C GLY A 247 -2.86 12.50 20.26
N GLU A 248 -3.42 12.65 21.47
CA GLU A 248 -4.17 11.62 22.23
C GLU A 248 -5.28 10.88 21.45
N GLY A 249 -5.60 11.35 20.24
CA GLY A 249 -6.51 10.71 19.35
C GLY A 249 -6.13 10.35 17.92
N THR A 250 -4.89 10.49 17.47
CA THR A 250 -4.55 10.15 16.07
C THR A 250 -4.50 8.62 15.89
N PRO A 251 -5.44 8.00 15.15
CA PRO A 251 -5.43 6.57 14.93
C PRO A 251 -4.34 6.17 13.93
N ILE A 252 -3.82 4.96 14.10
CA ILE A 252 -2.89 4.32 13.18
C ILE A 252 -3.63 3.15 12.51
N VAL A 253 -3.72 3.16 11.19
CA VAL A 253 -4.25 2.03 10.41
C VAL A 253 -3.10 1.45 9.60
N GLN A 254 -2.82 0.16 9.82
CA GLN A 254 -1.81 -0.55 9.06
C GLN A 254 -2.42 -1.03 7.73
N VAL A 255 -1.60 -1.03 6.67
CA VAL A 255 -1.85 -1.72 5.41
C VAL A 255 -0.65 -2.61 5.09
N SER A 256 -0.89 -3.87 4.73
CA SER A 256 0.21 -4.81 4.45
C SER A 256 0.90 -4.52 3.12
N LEU A 257 2.16 -4.93 3.02
CA LEU A 257 2.80 -5.22 1.75
C LEU A 257 2.10 -6.38 1.03
N LEU A 258 2.37 -6.56 -0.26
CA LEU A 258 1.91 -7.73 -1.00
C LEU A 258 2.75 -8.94 -0.63
N GLY A 259 2.16 -10.13 -0.76
CA GLY A 259 2.89 -11.39 -0.53
C GLY A 259 3.87 -11.77 -1.62
N ASP A 260 3.83 -11.13 -2.79
CA ASP A 260 4.82 -11.28 -3.85
C ASP A 260 5.75 -10.05 -3.86
N GLU A 261 6.94 -10.23 -3.29
CA GLU A 261 7.97 -9.20 -3.23
C GLU A 261 8.48 -8.74 -4.60
N SER A 262 8.34 -9.57 -5.63
CA SER A 262 8.81 -9.24 -6.98
C SER A 262 7.87 -8.29 -7.72
N ASP A 263 6.63 -8.15 -7.25
CA ASP A 263 5.61 -7.29 -7.84
C ASP A 263 5.76 -5.82 -7.37
N GLY A 264 6.87 -5.19 -7.74
CA GLY A 264 7.11 -3.76 -7.43
C GLY A 264 6.02 -2.84 -8.00
N GLU A 265 5.47 -3.21 -9.16
CA GLU A 265 4.34 -2.51 -9.79
C GLU A 265 3.08 -2.59 -8.93
N GLY A 266 2.81 -3.76 -8.35
CA GLY A 266 1.72 -3.94 -7.38
C GLY A 266 1.88 -3.07 -6.14
N HIS A 267 3.10 -2.93 -5.61
CA HIS A 267 3.36 -2.06 -4.47
C HIS A 267 3.16 -0.57 -4.82
N PHE A 268 3.52 -0.15 -6.04
CA PHE A 268 3.15 1.19 -6.54
C PHE A 268 1.63 1.37 -6.55
N ARG A 269 0.89 0.38 -7.05
CA ARG A 269 -0.58 0.42 -7.09
C ARG A 269 -1.21 0.47 -5.70
N VAL A 270 -0.60 -0.17 -4.69
CA VAL A 270 -1.02 0.00 -3.28
C VAL A 270 -0.93 1.47 -2.88
N GLY A 271 0.19 2.12 -3.18
CA GLY A 271 0.37 3.55 -2.94
C GLY A 271 -0.67 4.42 -3.66
N GLU A 272 -0.92 4.14 -4.95
CA GLU A 272 -1.91 4.86 -5.75
C GLU A 272 -3.32 4.79 -5.13
N VAL A 273 -3.72 3.64 -4.60
CA VAL A 273 -5.00 3.50 -3.87
C VAL A 273 -5.00 4.35 -2.60
N LEU A 274 -3.88 4.40 -1.86
CA LEU A 274 -3.78 5.14 -0.60
C LEU A 274 -3.70 6.65 -0.79
N ARG A 275 -3.29 7.13 -1.97
CA ARG A 275 -3.14 8.56 -2.30
C ARG A 275 -4.36 9.39 -1.93
N ARG A 276 -5.58 8.89 -2.18
CA ARG A 276 -6.84 9.62 -1.90
C ARG A 276 -7.04 9.99 -0.43
N PHE A 277 -6.42 9.25 0.50
CA PHE A 277 -6.56 9.52 1.94
C PHE A 277 -5.69 10.70 2.40
N ARG A 278 -4.79 11.17 1.53
CA ARG A 278 -3.95 12.35 1.78
C ARG A 278 -4.67 13.66 1.50
N GLU A 279 -5.78 13.62 0.76
CA GLU A 279 -6.58 14.82 0.50
C GLU A 279 -7.04 15.45 1.82
N GLN A 280 -7.16 16.78 1.86
CA GLN A 280 -7.41 17.54 3.10
C GLN A 280 -8.66 17.07 3.88
N GLU A 281 -9.67 16.59 3.16
CA GLU A 281 -10.90 16.02 3.73
C GLU A 281 -10.61 14.79 4.59
N GLU A 282 -9.78 13.86 4.09
CA GLU A 282 -9.37 12.64 4.80
C GLU A 282 -8.22 12.91 5.78
N GLY A 283 -7.28 13.79 5.42
CA GLY A 283 -6.23 14.31 6.28
C GLY A 283 -5.27 13.24 6.83
N CYS A 284 -5.04 12.15 6.11
CA CYS A 284 -4.16 11.07 6.53
C CYS A 284 -2.74 11.26 6.00
N VAL A 285 -1.74 11.08 6.87
CA VAL A 285 -0.34 10.91 6.45
C VAL A 285 -0.10 9.44 6.15
N VAL A 286 0.60 9.17 5.05
CA VAL A 286 1.05 7.81 4.69
C VAL A 286 2.52 7.67 5.11
N VAL A 287 2.85 6.60 5.84
CA VAL A 287 4.22 6.29 6.29
C VAL A 287 4.61 4.90 5.82
N GLY A 288 5.58 4.80 4.93
CA GLY A 288 6.28 3.55 4.63
C GLY A 288 7.44 3.37 5.60
N SER A 289 7.41 2.34 6.43
CA SER A 289 8.48 2.01 7.37
C SER A 289 9.24 0.79 6.89
N GLY A 290 10.50 0.97 6.51
CA GLY A 290 11.38 -0.05 5.97
C GLY A 290 12.84 0.28 6.23
N MET A 291 13.71 0.09 5.23
CA MET A 291 15.12 0.47 5.31
C MET A 291 15.69 0.70 3.90
N ALA A 292 16.50 1.74 3.69
CA ALA A 292 17.00 2.08 2.36
C ALA A 292 17.98 1.03 1.82
N VAL A 293 18.81 0.46 2.69
CA VAL A 293 19.66 -0.72 2.45
C VAL A 293 19.61 -1.61 3.68
N HIS A 294 19.36 -2.91 3.50
CA HIS A 294 19.09 -3.83 4.60
C HIS A 294 19.69 -5.22 4.35
N ASN A 295 20.92 -5.43 4.79
CA ASN A 295 21.55 -6.75 4.79
C ASN A 295 22.10 -7.12 6.17
N LEU A 296 21.25 -7.81 6.94
CA LEU A 296 21.60 -8.29 8.29
C LEU A 296 22.65 -9.40 8.26
N ARG A 297 22.77 -10.17 7.18
CA ARG A 297 23.82 -11.20 7.07
C ARG A 297 25.20 -10.56 7.13
N ASP A 298 25.41 -9.51 6.34
CA ASP A 298 26.68 -8.77 6.34
C ASP A 298 26.87 -8.00 7.65
N LEU A 299 25.79 -7.45 8.24
CA LEU A 299 25.85 -6.78 9.54
C LEU A 299 26.35 -7.74 10.63
N TRP A 300 25.76 -8.94 10.71
CA TRP A 300 26.15 -9.94 11.70
C TRP A 300 27.56 -10.47 11.48
N ALA A 301 27.96 -10.70 10.22
CA ALA A 301 29.33 -11.07 9.90
C ALA A 301 30.32 -10.00 10.36
N ALA A 302 29.99 -8.72 10.11
CA ALA A 302 30.84 -7.61 10.49
C ALA A 302 30.90 -7.42 12.02
N MET A 303 29.78 -7.57 12.74
CA MET A 303 29.77 -7.54 14.22
C MET A 303 30.58 -8.69 14.82
N ALA A 304 30.50 -9.90 14.25
CA ALA A 304 31.29 -11.04 14.70
C ALA A 304 32.80 -10.79 14.56
N ILE A 305 33.22 -10.13 13.47
CA ILE A 305 34.63 -9.74 13.23
C ILE A 305 35.02 -8.55 14.11
N GLY A 306 34.16 -7.54 14.23
CA GLY A 306 34.39 -6.33 15.04
C GLY A 306 34.56 -6.65 16.53
N LYS A 307 33.76 -7.59 17.06
CA LYS A 307 33.93 -8.11 18.43
C LYS A 307 35.31 -8.72 18.69
N GLN A 308 35.97 -9.26 17.66
CA GLN A 308 37.32 -9.82 17.77
C GLN A 308 38.41 -8.74 17.66
N ARG A 309 38.12 -7.60 17.03
CA ARG A 309 39.09 -6.53 16.72
C ARG A 309 38.96 -5.27 17.57
N GLY A 310 37.82 -5.07 18.25
CA GLY A 310 37.53 -3.88 19.04
C GLY A 310 36.96 -2.70 18.26
N ASP A 311 36.63 -2.88 16.98
CA ASP A 311 36.14 -1.81 16.10
C ASP A 311 34.62 -1.89 15.88
N ALA A 312 33.95 -0.73 15.95
CA ALA A 312 32.59 -0.59 15.46
C ALA A 312 32.60 -0.50 13.92
N VAL A 313 31.73 -1.27 13.25
CA VAL A 313 31.64 -1.27 11.78
C VAL A 313 30.82 -0.06 11.34
N THR A 314 31.49 1.08 11.19
CA THR A 314 30.83 2.36 10.86
C THR A 314 30.96 2.72 9.38
N ARG A 315 31.99 2.24 8.67
CA ARG A 315 32.19 2.58 7.26
C ARG A 315 31.17 1.84 6.39
N PRO A 316 30.42 2.53 5.50
CA PRO A 316 29.49 1.87 4.59
C PRO A 316 30.23 0.95 3.62
N LEU A 317 29.62 -0.19 3.32
CA LEU A 317 30.03 -1.07 2.24
C LEU A 317 29.74 -0.41 0.89
N GLY A 318 30.47 -0.80 -0.15
CA GLY A 318 30.37 -0.17 -1.47
C GLY A 318 28.94 -0.22 -2.05
N TYR A 319 28.26 -1.37 -1.91
CA TYR A 319 26.87 -1.51 -2.34
C TYR A 319 25.90 -0.67 -1.50
N THR A 320 26.21 -0.42 -0.22
CA THR A 320 25.36 0.38 0.66
C THR A 320 25.27 1.80 0.13
N SER A 321 26.41 2.45 -0.10
CA SER A 321 26.42 3.80 -0.66
C SER A 321 25.88 3.83 -2.09
N ALA A 322 26.22 2.84 -2.92
CA ALA A 322 25.78 2.81 -4.32
C ALA A 322 24.26 2.60 -4.47
N PHE A 323 23.66 1.77 -3.63
CA PHE A 323 22.22 1.52 -3.67
C PHE A 323 21.42 2.65 -3.00
N ASP A 324 21.91 3.21 -1.88
CA ASP A 324 21.29 4.39 -1.23
C ASP A 324 21.22 5.59 -2.18
N GLU A 325 22.31 5.83 -2.92
CA GLU A 325 22.36 6.92 -3.90
C GLU A 325 21.44 6.65 -5.10
N ALA A 326 21.41 5.42 -5.62
CA ALA A 326 20.47 5.06 -6.67
C ALA A 326 19.01 5.19 -6.25
N LEU A 327 18.71 4.88 -4.97
CA LEU A 327 17.39 5.11 -4.41
C LEU A 327 17.07 6.60 -4.31
N ARG A 328 18.03 7.44 -3.90
CA ARG A 328 17.87 8.90 -3.93
C ARG A 328 17.55 9.39 -5.34
N GLU A 329 18.35 9.01 -6.33
CA GLU A 329 18.15 9.41 -7.73
C GLU A 329 16.73 9.04 -8.20
N ALA A 330 16.32 7.79 -7.93
CA ALA A 330 14.99 7.31 -8.29
C ALA A 330 13.86 8.07 -7.59
N VAL A 331 14.07 8.58 -6.37
CA VAL A 331 13.05 9.30 -5.58
C VAL A 331 13.00 10.80 -5.92
N GLU A 332 14.16 11.45 -6.08
CA GLU A 332 14.28 12.92 -6.16
C GLU A 332 14.32 13.48 -7.58
N GLU A 333 14.86 12.74 -8.55
CA GLU A 333 15.17 13.34 -9.86
C GLU A 333 13.96 13.38 -10.80
N SER A 334 12.85 12.74 -10.43
CA SER A 334 11.66 12.68 -11.26
C SER A 334 10.37 12.48 -10.47
N THR A 335 9.24 12.66 -11.15
CA THR A 335 7.89 12.37 -10.64
C THR A 335 7.12 11.45 -11.58
N GLY A 336 5.93 11.02 -11.17
CA GLY A 336 5.00 10.27 -12.00
C GLY A 336 5.62 9.06 -12.69
N ARG A 337 5.44 8.98 -14.01
CA ARG A 337 5.88 7.82 -14.81
C ARG A 337 7.40 7.62 -14.81
N GLU A 338 8.19 8.69 -14.82
CA GLU A 338 9.64 8.56 -14.81
C GLU A 338 10.15 8.11 -13.44
N ARG A 339 9.57 8.61 -12.33
CA ARG A 339 9.87 8.07 -10.99
C ARG A 339 9.51 6.60 -10.90
N ARG A 340 8.31 6.21 -11.35
CA ARG A 340 7.89 4.80 -11.38
C ARG A 340 8.90 3.94 -12.12
N LYS A 341 9.34 4.37 -13.30
CA LYS A 341 10.34 3.67 -14.11
C LYS A 341 11.70 3.57 -13.40
N GLY A 342 12.17 4.66 -12.78
CA GLY A 342 13.42 4.70 -12.00
C GLY A 342 13.38 3.75 -10.80
N MET A 343 12.32 3.83 -10.00
CA MET A 343 12.08 2.96 -8.85
C MET A 343 11.99 1.48 -9.25
N LEU A 344 11.22 1.14 -10.30
CA LEU A 344 11.20 -0.22 -10.85
C LEU A 344 12.55 -0.66 -11.43
N GLY A 345 13.39 0.30 -11.82
CA GLY A 345 14.78 0.06 -12.24
C GLY A 345 15.67 -0.46 -11.11
N LEU A 346 15.42 -0.05 -9.86
CA LEU A 346 16.14 -0.55 -8.69
C LEU A 346 16.05 -2.07 -8.58
N LEU A 347 14.89 -2.65 -8.92
CA LEU A 347 14.64 -4.09 -8.89
C LEU A 347 15.44 -4.89 -9.94
N ARG A 348 16.13 -4.21 -10.86
CA ARG A 348 16.99 -4.82 -11.89
C ARG A 348 18.48 -4.54 -11.68
N ARG A 349 18.86 -3.81 -10.63
CA ARG A 349 20.27 -3.51 -10.37
C ARG A 349 21.04 -4.76 -9.98
N GLY A 350 22.30 -4.82 -10.38
CA GLY A 350 23.19 -5.95 -10.07
C GLY A 350 23.54 -6.08 -8.59
N ASP A 351 23.44 -4.99 -7.82
CA ASP A 351 23.69 -4.94 -6.38
C ASP A 351 22.43 -5.14 -5.52
N LEU A 352 21.23 -5.30 -6.12
CA LEU A 352 19.96 -5.39 -5.41
C LEU A 352 19.96 -6.45 -4.32
N ARG A 353 20.33 -7.70 -4.65
CA ARG A 353 20.29 -8.81 -3.69
C ARG A 353 21.37 -8.73 -2.62
N GLN A 354 22.40 -7.92 -2.85
CA GLN A 354 23.40 -7.63 -1.85
C GLN A 354 22.92 -6.53 -0.90
N ALA A 355 22.27 -5.49 -1.43
CA ALA A 355 21.64 -4.44 -0.64
C ALA A 355 20.41 -4.93 0.15
N HIS A 356 19.65 -5.87 -0.44
CA HIS A 356 18.38 -6.38 0.03
C HIS A 356 18.27 -7.89 -0.33
N PRO A 357 18.75 -8.80 0.56
CA PRO A 357 18.63 -10.25 0.33
C PRO A 357 17.19 -10.68 0.05
N SER A 358 16.25 -10.11 0.80
CA SER A 358 14.80 -10.09 0.56
C SER A 358 14.33 -8.63 0.45
N LEU A 359 13.18 -8.38 -0.18
CA LEU A 359 12.80 -7.02 -0.62
C LEU A 359 11.85 -6.30 0.33
N GLU A 360 11.37 -6.95 1.39
CA GLU A 360 10.34 -6.42 2.29
C GLU A 360 10.72 -5.07 2.92
N HIS A 361 12.01 -4.83 3.19
CA HIS A 361 12.47 -3.55 3.72
C HIS A 361 12.57 -2.43 2.68
N LEU A 362 12.70 -2.77 1.40
CA LEU A 362 12.72 -1.81 0.30
C LEU A 362 11.31 -1.43 -0.16
N LEU A 363 10.37 -2.37 -0.18
CA LEU A 363 9.04 -2.17 -0.77
C LEU A 363 8.17 -1.06 -0.14
N PRO A 364 8.30 -0.68 1.14
CA PRO A 364 7.59 0.47 1.70
C PRO A 364 7.86 1.79 0.97
N VAL A 365 9.07 2.02 0.42
CA VAL A 365 9.33 3.23 -0.38
C VAL A 365 8.62 3.20 -1.74
N PHE A 366 8.35 2.01 -2.30
CA PHE A 366 7.55 1.88 -3.53
C PHE A 366 6.09 2.26 -3.28
N VAL A 367 5.54 1.84 -2.14
CA VAL A 367 4.19 2.26 -1.71
C VAL A 367 4.17 3.78 -1.45
N ALA A 368 5.18 4.33 -0.79
CA ALA A 368 5.30 5.76 -0.56
C ALA A 368 5.36 6.57 -1.87
N ALA A 369 6.19 6.13 -2.82
CA ALA A 369 6.32 6.75 -4.14
C ALA A 369 5.04 6.66 -4.99
N GLY A 370 4.26 5.58 -4.84
CA GLY A 370 2.93 5.46 -5.44
C GLY A 370 1.91 6.40 -4.81
N ALA A 371 1.92 6.53 -3.48
CA ALA A 371 1.04 7.46 -2.76
C ALA A 371 1.34 8.93 -3.11
N ALA A 372 2.59 9.25 -3.41
CA ALA A 372 3.03 10.56 -3.88
C ALA A 372 2.50 10.97 -5.28
N GLY A 373 2.00 10.04 -6.09
CA GLY A 373 1.36 10.34 -7.38
C GLY A 373 2.25 11.03 -8.41
N GLU A 374 1.66 11.82 -9.32
CA GLU A 374 2.37 12.28 -10.52
C GLU A 374 3.12 13.61 -10.36
N GLU A 375 2.76 14.42 -9.37
CA GLU A 375 3.14 15.83 -9.30
C GLU A 375 4.18 16.13 -8.22
N GLU A 376 4.24 15.32 -7.16
CA GLU A 376 5.07 15.62 -5.99
C GLU A 376 6.44 14.99 -6.13
N VAL A 377 7.50 15.81 -6.15
CA VAL A 377 8.89 15.36 -6.10
C VAL A 377 9.19 14.78 -4.71
N GLY A 378 9.94 13.69 -4.67
CA GLY A 378 10.46 13.16 -3.41
C GLY A 378 11.70 13.93 -2.96
N ARG A 379 11.90 14.04 -1.66
CA ARG A 379 13.08 14.67 -1.06
C ARG A 379 13.68 13.76 -0.02
N ARG A 380 14.97 13.47 -0.11
CA ARG A 380 15.77 12.83 0.93
C ARG A 380 15.95 13.84 2.05
N LEU A 381 15.30 13.58 3.18
CA LEU A 381 15.41 14.42 4.38
C LEU A 381 16.79 14.22 5.02
N TRP A 382 17.24 12.96 5.05
CA TRP A 382 18.49 12.56 5.67
C TRP A 382 18.93 11.19 5.15
N THR A 383 20.22 10.88 5.25
CA THR A 383 20.76 9.53 5.08
C THR A 383 22.05 9.34 5.87
N LEU A 384 22.36 8.08 6.17
CA LEU A 384 23.63 7.63 6.72
C LEU A 384 23.84 6.19 6.24
N GLY A 385 25.02 5.89 5.72
CA GLY A 385 25.43 4.52 5.41
C GLY A 385 26.33 3.98 6.51
N GLU A 386 25.97 2.83 7.08
CA GLU A 386 26.69 2.17 8.18
C GLU A 386 26.84 0.68 7.91
N GLY A 387 28.05 0.25 7.55
CA GLY A 387 28.27 -1.12 7.11
C GLY A 387 27.31 -1.49 5.97
N SER A 388 26.47 -2.48 6.22
CA SER A 388 25.45 -3.00 5.29
C SER A 388 24.05 -2.38 5.44
N MET A 389 23.94 -1.27 6.17
CA MET A 389 22.69 -0.60 6.50
C MET A 389 22.67 0.82 5.91
N GLY A 390 21.54 1.20 5.32
CA GLY A 390 21.31 2.53 4.74
C GLY A 390 20.09 3.17 5.37
N TRP A 391 20.27 4.39 5.91
CA TRP A 391 19.28 5.05 6.76
C TRP A 391 18.48 6.16 6.07
N ALA A 392 18.46 6.20 4.73
CA ALA A 392 17.75 7.27 4.03
C ALA A 392 16.28 7.40 4.47
N GLN A 393 15.87 8.65 4.68
CA GLN A 393 14.51 9.05 5.01
C GLN A 393 14.02 9.93 3.87
N PHE A 394 12.81 9.70 3.37
CA PHE A 394 12.25 10.49 2.28
C PHE A 394 10.91 11.11 2.67
N ARG A 395 10.63 12.30 2.13
CA ARG A 395 9.32 12.93 2.16
C ARG A 395 8.85 13.20 0.73
N PHE A 396 7.57 13.02 0.50
CA PHE A 396 6.89 13.48 -0.71
C PHE A 396 5.81 14.48 -0.32
N GLY A 397 5.69 15.55 -1.10
CA GLY A 397 4.84 16.68 -0.77
C GLY A 397 5.55 17.70 0.12
N GLU A 398 5.07 18.93 0.06
CA GLU A 398 5.61 20.04 0.85
C GLU A 398 4.95 20.14 2.21
N VAL A 399 5.71 20.68 3.17
CA VAL A 399 5.24 20.99 4.52
C VAL A 399 5.71 22.40 4.82
N ASP A 400 4.75 23.31 4.91
CA ASP A 400 4.98 24.73 5.22
C ASP A 400 5.40 24.93 6.70
#